data_AF-M1BYP0-F1
#
_entry.id   AF-M1BYP0-F1
#
_cell.length_a   1.000
_cell.length_b   1.000
_cell.length_c   1.000
_cell.angle_alpha   90.00
_cell.angle_beta   90.00
_cell.angle_gamma   90.00
#
_symmetry.space_group_name_H-M   'P 1'
#
loop_
_entity.id
_entity.type
_entity.pdbx_description
1 polymer ?
#
loop_
_entity_poly.entity_id
_entity_poly.type
_entity_poly.pdbx_seq_one_letter_code
_entity_poly.pdbx_strand_id
1 'polypeptide(L)'
;MWMHFIKLFKEFREDFPIPICPFHSHFPASSSSLMSQDQTSISWIDTKPPKSVIYVSFGSIAAIEVNEFLEIAWGLANSNYPFLWVVRPGLIRGSEWIELLPSGFLETVDGRGHIVKWAPQQQVLAHPAVGAF
;
A
#
# COMPACT_ATOMS: atom_id res chain seq x y z
N MET A 1 2.92 15.01 -14.52
CA MET A 1 3.14 14.36 -13.21
C MET A 1 2.69 12.90 -13.23
N TRP A 2 1.46 12.60 -13.65
CA TRP A 2 0.93 11.23 -13.80
C TRP A 2 1.73 10.30 -14.75
N MET A 3 2.24 10.83 -15.87
CA MET A 3 3.12 10.06 -16.76
C MET A 3 4.44 9.66 -16.09
N HIS A 4 4.90 10.37 -15.05
CA HIS A 4 6.15 10.07 -14.35
C HIS A 4 5.96 8.89 -13.39
N PHE A 5 4.81 8.76 -12.75
CA PHE A 5 4.46 7.61 -11.91
C PHE A 5 4.26 6.34 -12.75
N ILE A 6 3.57 6.45 -13.89
CA ILE A 6 3.45 5.35 -14.87
C ILE A 6 4.82 4.96 -15.45
N LYS A 7 5.71 5.94 -15.66
CA LYS A 7 7.08 5.70 -16.14
C LYS A 7 7.93 5.01 -15.08
N LEU A 8 7.88 5.45 -13.82
CA LEU A 8 8.53 4.78 -12.69
C LEU A 8 8.04 3.34 -12.50
N PHE A 9 6.73 3.11 -12.62
CA PHE A 9 6.15 1.77 -12.46
C PHE A 9 6.43 0.86 -13.66
N LYS A 10 6.55 1.41 -14.88
CA LYS A 10 7.02 0.68 -16.07
C LYS A 10 8.54 0.44 -16.06
N GLU A 11 9.36 1.38 -15.57
CA GLU A 11 10.80 1.19 -15.36
C GLU A 11 11.06 0.10 -14.31
N PHE A 12 10.24 0.01 -13.26
CA PHE A 12 10.25 -1.09 -12.28
C PHE A 12 9.97 -2.47 -12.91
N ARG A 13 9.35 -2.52 -14.10
CA ARG A 13 9.04 -3.75 -14.84
C ARG A 13 10.22 -4.23 -15.71
N GLU A 14 11.04 -3.32 -16.21
CA GLU A 14 12.04 -3.61 -17.27
C GLU A 14 13.46 -3.80 -16.73
N ASP A 15 13.79 -3.24 -15.56
CA ASP A 15 15.08 -3.46 -14.91
C ASP A 15 14.86 -4.16 -13.57
N PHE A 16 15.11 -5.46 -13.49
CA PHE A 16 15.84 -6.11 -12.38
C PHE A 16 15.83 -7.64 -12.53
N PRO A 17 16.92 -8.25 -13.00
CA PRO A 17 17.27 -9.60 -12.61
C PRO A 17 17.96 -9.55 -11.23
N ILE A 18 17.38 -10.29 -10.26
CA ILE A 18 18.06 -10.94 -9.09
C ILE A 18 18.32 -10.02 -7.86
N PRO A 19 18.53 -10.52 -6.60
CA PRO A 19 17.98 -11.66 -5.84
C PRO A 19 17.28 -11.22 -4.53
N ILE A 20 16.52 -12.13 -3.92
CA ILE A 20 16.14 -12.08 -2.49
C ILE A 20 17.42 -12.12 -1.66
N CYS A 21 17.82 -11.01 -1.05
CA CYS A 21 18.92 -10.99 -0.09
C CYS A 21 18.40 -11.35 1.32
N PRO A 22 19.04 -12.30 2.02
CA PRO A 22 18.63 -12.75 3.35
C PRO A 22 19.17 -11.79 4.41
N PHE A 23 18.38 -10.78 4.80
CA PHE A 23 18.71 -10.00 5.99
C PHE A 23 18.04 -10.62 7.21
N HIS A 24 18.79 -11.51 7.88
CA HIS A 24 18.64 -11.73 9.32
C HIS A 24 18.90 -10.37 10.00
N SER A 25 17.85 -9.66 10.32
CA SER A 25 17.91 -8.53 11.24
C SER A 25 16.74 -8.70 12.20
N HIS A 26 17.07 -9.32 13.33
CA HIS A 26 16.23 -9.27 14.52
C HIS A 26 16.11 -7.80 14.94
N PHE A 27 15.15 -7.09 14.35
CA PHE A 27 14.63 -5.88 14.94
C PHE A 27 13.72 -6.34 16.08
N PRO A 28 14.06 -6.09 17.37
CA PRO A 28 13.07 -6.21 18.41
C PRO A 28 11.92 -5.28 18.02
N ALA A 29 10.72 -5.84 17.95
CA ALA A 29 9.51 -5.11 17.61
C ALA A 29 9.39 -3.91 18.54
N SER A 30 9.74 -2.73 18.03
CA SER A 30 9.29 -1.49 18.64
C SER A 30 7.80 -1.44 18.37
N SER A 31 7.02 -1.97 19.31
CA SER A 31 5.57 -1.85 19.33
C SER A 31 5.22 -0.38 19.56
N SER A 32 5.38 0.43 18.53
CA SER A 32 5.06 1.86 18.54
C SER A 32 3.82 2.15 17.70
N SER A 33 2.86 1.23 17.67
CA SER A 33 1.50 1.52 17.22
C SER A 33 0.55 1.13 18.34
N LEU A 34 0.02 2.13 19.05
CA LEU A 34 -1.07 2.00 20.03
C LEU A 34 -2.41 1.53 19.41
N MET A 35 -2.40 1.14 18.13
CA MET A 35 -3.59 0.80 17.35
C MET A 35 -3.53 -0.68 16.94
N SER A 36 -4.67 -1.36 17.07
CA SER A 36 -4.82 -2.77 16.69
C SER A 36 -4.53 -2.96 15.21
N GLN A 37 -3.61 -3.87 14.89
CA GLN A 37 -3.32 -4.26 13.52
C GLN A 37 -4.54 -4.97 12.91
N ASP A 38 -4.89 -4.59 11.69
CA ASP A 38 -6.02 -5.18 10.98
C ASP A 38 -5.60 -6.50 10.30
N GLN A 39 -5.96 -7.61 10.93
CA GLN A 39 -5.66 -8.95 10.42
C GLN A 39 -6.43 -9.31 9.14
N THR A 40 -7.45 -8.54 8.75
CA THR A 40 -8.10 -8.71 7.45
C THR A 40 -7.14 -8.48 6.29
N SER A 41 -6.05 -7.74 6.52
CA SER A 41 -4.96 -7.54 5.54
C SER A 41 -4.41 -8.88 5.06
N ILE A 42 -4.12 -9.81 5.98
CA ILE A 42 -3.54 -11.12 5.67
C ILE A 42 -4.57 -11.98 4.94
N SER A 43 -5.79 -12.07 5.48
CA SER A 43 -6.85 -12.83 4.83
C SER A 43 -7.19 -12.33 3.43
N TRP A 44 -7.04 -11.02 3.16
CA TRP A 44 -7.26 -10.47 1.83
C TRP A 44 -6.09 -10.81 0.88
N ILE A 45 -4.84 -10.66 1.29
CA ILE A 45 -3.67 -10.99 0.44
C ILE A 45 -3.52 -12.50 0.20
N ASP A 46 -4.01 -13.37 1.10
CA ASP A 46 -4.05 -14.83 0.92
C ASP A 46 -4.83 -15.23 -0.34
N THR A 47 -5.79 -14.40 -0.77
CA THR A 47 -6.62 -14.67 -1.96
C THR A 47 -5.96 -14.25 -3.27
N LYS A 48 -4.76 -13.67 -3.23
CA LYS A 48 -4.11 -13.06 -4.39
C LYS A 48 -2.99 -13.93 -4.95
N PRO A 49 -2.76 -13.93 -6.28
CA PRO A 49 -1.63 -14.64 -6.86
C PRO A 49 -0.27 -14.16 -6.31
N PRO A 50 0.78 -15.00 -6.35
CA PRO A 50 2.13 -14.60 -6.00
C PRO A 50 2.60 -13.35 -6.78
N LYS A 51 3.32 -12.45 -6.10
CA LYS A 51 3.90 -11.21 -6.67
C LYS A 51 2.90 -10.32 -7.45
N SER A 52 1.63 -10.31 -7.04
CA SER A 52 0.57 -9.55 -7.72
C SER A 52 0.09 -8.32 -6.94
N VAL A 53 0.36 -8.25 -5.63
CA VAL A 53 -0.14 -7.19 -4.74
C VAL A 53 0.89 -6.08 -4.62
N ILE A 54 0.44 -4.84 -4.79
CA ILE A 54 1.16 -3.63 -4.41
C ILE A 54 0.82 -3.32 -2.95
N TYR A 55 1.82 -3.25 -2.08
CA TYR A 55 1.65 -2.75 -0.72
C TYR A 55 2.00 -1.27 -0.67
N VAL A 56 1.19 -0.42 -0.05
CA VAL A 56 1.48 1.03 0.08
C VAL A 56 1.31 1.46 1.53
N SER A 57 2.35 2.08 2.10
CA SER A 57 2.34 2.63 3.46
C SER A 57 3.30 3.82 3.57
N PHE A 58 2.87 4.87 4.27
CA PHE A 58 3.66 6.09 4.52
C PHE A 58 4.29 6.10 5.93
N GLY A 59 4.36 4.94 6.58
CA GLY A 59 4.84 4.81 7.96
C GLY A 59 3.97 5.57 8.97
N SER A 60 4.51 5.84 10.16
CA SER A 60 3.76 6.45 11.27
C SER A 60 3.87 7.97 11.35
N ILE A 61 4.87 8.58 10.70
CA ILE A 61 5.24 9.99 10.91
C ILE A 61 4.79 10.89 9.75
N ALA A 62 4.82 10.41 8.51
CA ALA A 62 4.63 11.26 7.33
C ALA A 62 3.16 11.66 7.13
N ALA A 63 2.88 12.96 6.99
CA ALA A 63 1.57 13.47 6.57
C ALA A 63 1.68 14.05 5.16
N ILE A 64 0.65 13.85 4.34
CA ILE A 64 0.58 14.29 2.94
C ILE A 64 -0.55 15.31 2.75
N GLU A 65 -0.42 16.14 1.73
CA GLU A 65 -1.47 17.06 1.31
C GLU A 65 -2.59 16.33 0.56
N VAL A 66 -3.78 16.92 0.54
CA VAL A 66 -4.97 16.33 -0.12
C VAL A 66 -4.70 15.99 -1.58
N ASN A 67 -4.02 16.87 -2.31
CA ASN A 67 -3.71 16.62 -3.73
C ASN A 67 -2.81 15.41 -3.92
N GLU A 68 -1.83 15.18 -3.05
CA GLU A 68 -0.95 14.01 -3.12
C GLU A 68 -1.75 12.72 -2.86
N PHE A 69 -2.65 12.74 -1.86
CA PHE A 69 -3.55 11.63 -1.59
C PHE A 69 -4.43 11.27 -2.79
N LEU A 70 -5.00 12.27 -3.46
CA LEU A 70 -5.84 12.07 -4.66
C LEU A 70 -5.03 11.49 -5.83
N GLU A 71 -3.80 11.96 -6.05
CA GLU A 71 -2.92 11.42 -7.09
C GLU A 71 -2.56 9.96 -6.80
N ILE A 72 -2.32 9.59 -5.54
CA ILE A 72 -2.08 8.20 -5.13
C ILE A 72 -3.32 7.34 -5.39
N ALA A 73 -4.51 7.82 -4.98
CA ALA A 73 -5.76 7.11 -5.19
C ALA A 73 -5.98 6.83 -6.70
N TRP A 74 -5.89 7.85 -7.54
CA TRP A 74 -6.04 7.66 -8.99
C TRP A 74 -4.92 6.81 -9.60
N GLY A 75 -3.69 6.93 -9.11
CA GLY A 75 -2.58 6.06 -9.52
C GLY A 75 -2.89 4.58 -9.26
N LEU A 76 -3.35 4.26 -8.05
CA LEU A 76 -3.73 2.90 -7.65
C LEU A 76 -4.92 2.38 -8.46
N ALA A 77 -5.99 3.18 -8.60
CA ALA A 77 -7.17 2.80 -9.36
C ALA A 77 -6.82 2.43 -10.82
N ASN A 78 -6.00 3.26 -11.47
CA ASN A 78 -5.61 3.11 -12.86
C ASN A 78 -4.49 2.08 -13.10
N SER A 79 -3.80 1.62 -12.05
CA SER A 79 -2.75 0.60 -12.17
C SER A 79 -3.28 -0.75 -12.67
N ASN A 80 -4.57 -1.04 -12.43
CA ASN A 80 -5.20 -2.35 -12.63
C ASN A 80 -4.56 -3.51 -11.84
N TYR A 81 -3.71 -3.22 -10.85
CA TYR A 81 -3.17 -4.22 -9.93
C TYR A 81 -4.02 -4.30 -8.65
N PRO A 82 -4.06 -5.48 -7.99
CA PRO A 82 -4.46 -5.58 -6.60
C PRO A 82 -3.54 -4.73 -5.71
N PHE A 83 -4.10 -4.02 -4.73
CA PHE A 83 -3.31 -3.25 -3.79
C PHE A 83 -3.85 -3.31 -2.36
N LEU A 84 -2.91 -3.32 -1.40
CA LEU A 84 -3.17 -3.12 0.01
C LEU A 84 -2.62 -1.75 0.40
N TRP A 85 -3.50 -0.81 0.74
CA TRP A 85 -3.11 0.56 1.08
C TRP A 85 -3.40 0.87 2.55
N VAL A 86 -2.33 1.18 3.30
CA VAL A 86 -2.43 1.65 4.68
C VAL A 86 -2.64 3.17 4.67
N VAL A 87 -3.87 3.59 4.97
CA VAL A 87 -4.22 4.99 5.20
C VAL A 87 -4.47 5.13 6.69
N ARG A 88 -3.47 5.58 7.46
CA ARG A 88 -3.68 5.77 8.91
C ARG A 88 -4.44 7.09 9.18
N PRO A 89 -5.21 7.18 10.28
CA PRO A 89 -5.77 8.45 10.70
C PRO A 89 -4.68 9.52 10.86
N GLY A 90 -4.93 10.73 10.36
CA GLY A 90 -3.96 11.82 10.36
C GLY A 90 -2.84 11.72 9.30
N LEU A 91 -2.91 10.75 8.37
CA LEU A 91 -2.04 10.75 7.19
C LEU A 91 -2.34 11.96 6.29
N ILE A 92 -3.61 12.30 6.11
CA ILE A 92 -4.04 13.37 5.22
C ILE A 92 -4.31 14.61 6.06
N ARG A 93 -3.69 15.73 5.71
CA ARG A 93 -3.90 17.00 6.42
C ARG A 93 -5.35 17.45 6.29
N GLY A 94 -6.01 17.64 7.42
CA GLY A 94 -7.41 18.10 7.48
C GLY A 94 -8.47 17.02 7.22
N SER A 95 -8.12 15.73 7.26
CA SER A 95 -9.06 14.61 7.18
C SER A 95 -8.77 13.57 8.26
N GLU A 96 -9.83 12.92 8.74
CA GLU A 96 -9.73 11.92 9.80
C GLU A 96 -9.30 10.56 9.24
N TRP A 97 -9.66 10.20 8.01
CA TRP A 97 -9.23 8.96 7.38
C TRP A 97 -9.29 8.96 5.83
N ILE A 98 -10.37 8.43 5.24
CA ILE A 98 -10.52 8.23 3.78
C ILE A 98 -11.73 8.99 3.22
N GLU A 99 -12.26 9.96 3.96
CA GLU A 99 -13.42 10.75 3.53
C GLU A 99 -13.14 11.54 2.24
N LEU A 100 -11.86 11.77 1.94
CA LEU A 100 -11.37 12.47 0.77
C LEU A 100 -11.12 11.55 -0.44
N LEU A 101 -11.49 10.26 -0.38
CA LEU A 101 -11.40 9.41 -1.57
C LEU A 101 -12.23 9.99 -2.72
N PRO A 102 -11.70 9.96 -3.96
CA PRO A 102 -12.45 10.46 -5.11
C PRO A 102 -13.79 9.76 -5.28
N SER A 103 -14.83 10.49 -5.69
CA SER A 103 -16.10 9.87 -6.10
C SER A 103 -15.87 8.87 -7.22
N GLY A 104 -16.48 7.68 -7.14
CA GLY A 104 -16.27 6.61 -8.11
C GLY A 104 -15.02 5.75 -7.85
N PHE A 105 -14.21 6.06 -6.83
CA PHE A 105 -12.97 5.31 -6.57
C PHE A 105 -13.22 3.85 -6.24
N LEU A 106 -14.16 3.56 -5.33
CA LEU A 106 -14.46 2.18 -4.90
C LEU A 106 -15.02 1.33 -6.05
N GLU A 107 -15.85 1.95 -6.90
CA GLU A 107 -16.39 1.36 -8.11
C GLU A 107 -15.29 1.11 -9.14
N THR A 108 -14.35 2.03 -9.29
CA THR A 108 -13.23 1.88 -10.25
C THR A 108 -12.27 0.76 -9.85
N VAL A 109 -12.01 0.61 -8.54
CA VAL A 109 -11.09 -0.43 -8.06
C VAL A 109 -11.74 -1.82 -8.05
N ASP A 110 -13.08 -1.91 -8.04
CA ASP A 110 -13.84 -3.15 -8.21
C ASP A 110 -13.30 -4.32 -7.35
N GLY A 111 -13.14 -4.08 -6.05
CA GLY A 111 -12.62 -5.08 -5.09
C GLY A 111 -11.12 -5.40 -5.19
N ARG A 112 -10.37 -4.78 -6.11
CA ARG A 112 -8.91 -4.90 -6.21
C ARG A 112 -8.16 -4.14 -5.12
N GLY A 113 -8.81 -3.18 -4.46
CA GLY A 113 -8.23 -2.41 -3.36
C GLY A 113 -8.68 -2.89 -2.00
N HIS A 114 -7.73 -3.09 -1.08
CA HIS A 114 -7.99 -3.24 0.36
C HIS A 114 -7.36 -2.07 1.11
N ILE A 115 -8.17 -1.25 1.78
CA ILE A 115 -7.71 -0.07 2.50
C ILE A 115 -7.91 -0.29 4.00
N VAL A 116 -6.82 -0.19 4.75
CA VAL A 116 -6.82 -0.41 6.21
C VAL A 116 -6.15 0.76 6.93
N LYS A 117 -6.50 0.95 8.20
CA LYS A 117 -5.84 1.97 9.04
C LYS A 117 -4.42 1.56 9.42
N TRP A 118 -4.23 0.27 9.69
CA TRP A 118 -2.96 -0.33 10.09
C TRP A 118 -2.89 -1.77 9.64
N ALA A 119 -1.77 -2.18 9.06
CA ALA A 119 -1.52 -3.56 8.66
C ALA A 119 -0.39 -4.18 9.52
N PRO A 120 -0.35 -5.51 9.69
CA PRO A 120 0.80 -6.21 10.26
C PRO A 120 1.98 -6.18 9.26
N GLN A 121 2.65 -5.02 9.15
CA GLN A 121 3.59 -4.70 8.06
C GLN A 121 4.66 -5.78 7.81
N GLN A 122 5.25 -6.35 8.87
CA GLN A 122 6.23 -7.42 8.73
C GLN A 122 5.64 -8.68 8.06
N GLN A 123 4.42 -9.06 8.43
CA GLN A 123 3.74 -10.21 7.84
C GLN A 123 3.34 -9.93 6.39
N VAL A 124 2.86 -8.71 6.10
CA VAL A 124 2.53 -8.29 4.73
C VAL A 124 3.76 -8.33 3.83
N LEU A 125 4.88 -7.73 4.26
CA LEU A 125 6.12 -7.68 3.46
C LEU A 125 6.75 -9.07 3.26
N ALA A 126 6.53 -10.00 4.18
CA ALA A 126 6.97 -11.39 4.05
C ALA A 126 6.02 -12.26 3.19
N HIS A 127 4.83 -11.76 2.84
CA HIS A 127 3.81 -12.55 2.16
C HIS A 127 4.12 -12.72 0.66
N PRO A 128 4.06 -13.95 0.10
CA PRO A 128 4.46 -14.23 -1.27
C PRO A 128 3.61 -13.52 -2.35
N ALA A 129 2.40 -13.09 -2.01
CA ALA A 129 1.55 -12.32 -2.91
C ALA A 129 2.04 -10.88 -3.11
N VAL A 130 2.83 -10.31 -2.18
CA VAL A 130 3.35 -8.95 -2.31
C VAL A 130 4.51 -8.93 -3.30
N GLY A 131 4.38 -8.10 -4.34
CA GLY A 131 5.37 -7.95 -5.40
C GLY A 131 6.09 -6.60 -5.40
N ALA A 132 5.50 -5.59 -4.75
CA ALA A 132 6.03 -4.23 -4.68
C ALA A 132 5.64 -3.55 -3.35
N PHE A 133 6.48 -2.63 -2.89
CA PHE A 133 6.26 -1.75 -1.74
C PHE A 133 6.67 -0.33 -2.10
#